data_AF-A0A318PT23-F1
#
_entry.id   AF-A0A318PT23-F1
#
_cell.length_a   1.000
_cell.length_b   1.000
_cell.length_c   1.000
_cell.angle_alpha   90.00
_cell.angle_beta   90.00
_cell.angle_gamma   90.00
#
_symmetry.space_group_name_H-M   'P 1'
#
loop_
_entity.id
_entity.type
_entity.pdbx_description
1 polymer ?
#
loop_
_entity_poly.entity_id
_entity_poly.type
_entity_poly.pdbx_seq_one_letter_code
_entity_poly.pdbx_strand_id
1 'polypeptide(L)' 'MTDLNMDEEDPQPEPEREPHAYDCKVRSIEMSEATISRSLLMLARIWAILNPGASVEQRQYLAAIVAAELAGR' A
#
# COMPACT_ATOMS: atom_id res chain seq x y z
N MET A 1 -20.43 -19.60 -56.65
CA MET A 1 -20.96 -18.36 -56.05
C MET A 1 -21.11 -18.62 -54.57
N THR A 2 -20.51 -17.74 -53.79
CA THR A 2 -20.45 -17.64 -52.32
C THR A 2 -21.86 -17.71 -51.70
N ASP A 3 -22.06 -18.06 -50.42
CA ASP A 3 -21.51 -17.38 -49.25
C ASP A 3 -21.50 -18.26 -48.01
N LEU A 4 -20.41 -18.11 -47.24
CA LEU A 4 -20.25 -18.55 -45.87
C LEU A 4 -21.13 -17.64 -45.01
N ASN A 5 -22.23 -18.15 -44.45
CA ASN A 5 -22.88 -17.47 -43.33
C ASN A 5 -21.97 -17.62 -42.11
N MET A 6 -21.03 -16.68 -42.00
CA MET A 6 -20.46 -16.27 -40.72
C MET A 6 -21.59 -15.55 -39.98
N ASP A 7 -22.30 -16.28 -39.12
CA ASP A 7 -23.05 -15.63 -38.05
C ASP A 7 -22.01 -14.92 -37.18
N GLU A 8 -21.81 -13.63 -37.45
CA GLU A 8 -21.05 -12.72 -36.60
C GLU A 8 -21.70 -12.76 -35.22
N GLU A 9 -21.10 -13.51 -34.29
CA GLU A 9 -21.34 -13.32 -32.86
C GLU A 9 -20.94 -11.88 -32.55
N ASP A 10 -21.95 -11.01 -32.48
CA ASP A 10 -21.81 -9.65 -31.99
C ASP A 10 -21.01 -9.70 -30.68
N PRO A 11 -19.90 -8.94 -30.55
CA PRO A 11 -19.13 -8.93 -29.33
C PRO A 11 -20.02 -8.45 -28.20
N GLN A 12 -20.32 -9.36 -27.27
CA GLN A 12 -21.15 -9.08 -26.11
C GLN A 12 -20.58 -7.83 -25.41
N PRO A 13 -21.36 -6.76 -25.21
CA PRO A 13 -20.84 -5.55 -24.57
C PRO A 13 -20.29 -5.94 -23.21
N GLU A 14 -19.03 -5.59 -22.94
CA GLU A 14 -18.43 -5.79 -21.63
C GLU A 14 -19.39 -5.19 -20.58
N PRO A 15 -19.77 -5.94 -19.53
CA PRO A 15 -20.65 -5.39 -18.53
C PRO A 15 -19.97 -4.14 -17.96
N GLU A 16 -20.65 -2.99 -18.06
CA GLU A 16 -20.21 -1.75 -17.45
C GLU A 16 -19.86 -2.07 -15.99
N ARG A 17 -18.56 -2.12 -15.67
CA ARG A 17 -18.12 -2.33 -14.30
C ARG A 17 -18.57 -1.10 -13.54
N GLU A 18 -19.65 -1.25 -12.77
CA GLU A 18 -20.06 -0.24 -11.80
C GLU A 18 -18.81 0.17 -11.01
N PRO A 19 -18.45 1.47 -11.00
CA PRO A 19 -17.30 1.94 -10.24
C PRO A 19 -17.44 1.46 -8.81
N HIS A 20 -16.49 0.64 -8.35
CA HIS A 20 -16.50 0.16 -6.98
C HIS A 20 -16.41 1.41 -6.08
N ALA A 21 -17.12 1.44 -4.95
CA ALA A 21 -17.22 2.64 -4.12
C ALA A 21 -15.87 3.22 -3.64
N TYR A 22 -14.79 2.47 -3.82
CA TYR A 22 -13.42 2.82 -3.45
C TYR A 22 -12.55 3.24 -4.65
N ASP A 23 -13.02 3.11 -5.89
CA ASP A 23 -12.28 3.48 -7.11
C ASP A 23 -12.08 5.00 -7.21
N CYS A 24 -12.93 5.78 -6.54
CA CYS A 24 -12.98 7.21 -6.76
C CYS A 24 -11.96 8.01 -5.92
N LYS A 25 -11.50 7.51 -4.76
CA LYS A 25 -10.86 8.40 -3.76
C LYS A 25 -9.90 7.66 -2.82
N VAL A 26 -8.77 7.18 -3.31
CA VAL A 26 -7.58 7.12 -2.44
C VAL A 26 -7.15 8.57 -2.22
N ARG A 27 -7.75 9.25 -1.23
CA ARG A 27 -7.28 10.58 -0.84
C ARG A 27 -5.87 10.42 -0.31
N SER A 28 -4.94 11.15 -0.89
CA SER A 28 -3.63 11.39 -0.30
C SER A 28 -3.87 11.96 1.10
N ILE A 29 -3.68 11.15 2.14
CA ILE A 29 -3.65 11.65 3.50
C ILE A 29 -2.30 12.33 3.61
N GLU A 30 -2.28 13.66 3.52
CA GLU A 30 -1.10 14.44 3.83
C GLU A 30 -0.78 14.23 5.32
N MET A 31 0.10 13.28 5.59
CA MET A 31 0.62 13.06 6.92
C MET A 31 1.64 14.16 7.18
N SER A 32 1.35 15.04 8.14
CA SER A 32 2.35 15.99 8.61
C SER A 32 3.62 15.25 9.05
N GLU A 33 4.78 15.89 8.92
CA GLU A 33 6.07 15.33 9.35
C GLU A 33 6.04 14.84 10.81
N ALA A 34 5.31 15.57 11.67
CA ALA A 34 5.07 15.19 13.06
C ALA A 34 4.24 13.89 13.19
N THR A 35 3.25 13.67 12.32
CA THR A 35 2.44 12.44 12.30
C THR A 35 3.29 11.25 11.85
N ILE A 36 4.11 11.41 10.82
CA ILE A 36 5.00 10.35 10.31
C ILE A 36 5.99 9.94 11.40
N SER A 37 6.63 10.93 12.02
CA SER A 37 7.61 10.70 13.07
C SER A 37 7.02 9.94 14.25
N ARG A 38 5.82 10.34 14.67
CA ARG A 38 5.11 9.68 15.78
C ARG A 38 4.68 8.25 15.42
N SER A 39 4.24 8.02 14.18
CA SER A 39 3.88 6.69 13.69
C SER A 39 5.08 5.75 13.65
N LEU A 40 6.23 6.20 13.13
CA LEU A 40 7.47 5.41 13.08
C LEU A 40 7.93 5.01 14.49
N LEU A 41 7.90 5.94 15.44
CA LEU A 41 8.22 5.65 16.84
C LEU A 41 7.24 4.66 17.48
N MET A 42 5.94 4.77 17.17
CA MET A 42 4.95 3.79 17.64
C MET A 42 5.23 2.40 17.08
N LEU A 43 5.50 2.29 15.78
CA LEU A 43 5.83 1.01 15.14
C LEU A 43 7.09 0.38 15.75
N ALA A 44 8.13 1.17 15.99
CA ALA A 44 9.35 0.70 16.64
C ALA A 44 9.09 0.16 18.06
N ARG A 45 8.22 0.84 18.84
CA ARG A 45 7.81 0.38 20.17
C ARG A 45 7.01 -0.92 20.12
N ILE A 46 6.04 -1.01 19.21
CA ILE A 46 5.23 -2.22 19.02
C ILE A 46 6.15 -3.39 18.65
N TRP A 47 7.08 -3.16 17.72
CA TRP A 47 8.05 -4.18 17.34
C TRP A 47 8.89 -4.66 18.53
N ALA A 48 9.36 -3.75 19.39
CA ALA A 48 10.14 -4.10 20.58
C ALA A 48 9.35 -4.92 21.60
N ILE A 49 8.05 -4.63 21.75
CA ILE A 49 7.14 -5.41 22.61
C ILE A 49 6.94 -6.82 22.04
N LEU A 50 6.75 -6.94 20.73
CA LEU A 50 6.55 -8.23 20.05
C LEU A 50 7.84 -9.07 20.01
N ASN A 51 9.02 -8.44 20.12
CA ASN A 51 10.32 -9.09 20.03
C ASN A 51 11.18 -8.86 21.30
N PRO A 52 10.75 -9.38 22.46
CA PRO A 52 11.48 -9.17 23.72
C PRO A 52 12.87 -9.83 23.70
N GLY A 53 13.02 -10.93 22.97
CA GLY A 53 14.28 -11.65 22.80
C GLY A 53 15.20 -11.14 21.68
N ALA A 54 14.85 -10.04 21.01
CA ALA A 54 15.69 -9.50 19.93
C ALA A 54 17.11 -9.22 20.45
N SER A 55 18.11 -9.38 19.58
CA SER A 55 19.49 -9.04 19.92
C SER A 55 19.68 -7.52 19.98
N VAL A 56 20.80 -7.08 20.58
CA VAL A 56 21.18 -5.65 20.57
C VAL A 56 21.36 -5.14 19.15
N GLU A 57 21.99 -5.93 18.28
CA GLU A 57 22.21 -5.58 16.87
C GLU A 57 20.90 -5.37 16.12
N GLN A 58 19.90 -6.24 16.32
CA GLN A 58 18.58 -6.09 15.69
C GLN A 58 17.87 -4.81 16.13
N ARG A 59 17.98 -4.45 17.43
CA ARG A 59 17.42 -3.19 17.94
C ARG A 59 18.14 -1.97 17.37
N GLN A 60 19.46 -2.03 17.25
CA GLN A 60 20.27 -0.96 16.65
C GLN A 60 19.97 -0.80 15.16
N TYR A 61 19.81 -1.90 14.43
CA TYR A 61 19.43 -1.87 13.01
C TYR A 61 18.08 -1.20 12.81
N LEU A 62 17.07 -1.58 13.61
CA LEU A 62 15.75 -0.93 13.56
C LEU A 62 15.85 0.58 13.91
N ALA A 63 16.62 0.93 14.94
CA ALA A 63 16.82 2.33 15.32
C ALA A 63 17.49 3.13 14.20
N ALA A 64 18.46 2.55 13.50
CA ALA A 64 19.13 3.18 12.36
C ALA A 64 18.17 3.42 11.19
N ILE A 65 17.30 2.45 10.87
CA ILE A 65 16.27 2.62 9.84
C ILE A 65 15.31 3.76 10.21
N VAL A 66 14.80 3.75 11.44
CA VAL A 66 13.88 4.80 11.91
C VAL A 66 14.56 6.17 11.86
N ALA A 67 15.81 6.27 12.30
CA ALA A 67 16.56 7.52 12.26
C ALA A 67 16.80 8.00 10.81
N ALA A 68 17.12 7.09 9.89
CA ALA A 68 17.31 7.43 8.47
C ALA A 68 16.01 7.94 7.83
N GLU A 69 14.88 7.29 8.10
CA GLU A 69 13.55 7.70 7.62
C GLU A 69 13.10 9.05 8.17
N LEU A 70 13.53 9.38 9.40
CA LEU A 70 13.28 10.70 10.00
C LEU A 70 14.21 11.78 9.44
N ALA A 71 15.46 11.44 9.11
CA ALA A 71 16.45 12.39 8.60
C ALA A 71 16.33 12.66 7.08
N GLY A 72 15.71 11.74 6.33
CA GLY A 72 15.49 11.87 4.89
C GLY A 72 14.24 12.67 4.50
N ARG A 73 13.58 13.32 5.46
CA ARG A 73 12.40 14.17 5.27
C ARG A 73 12.73 15.60 5.68
#